data_AF-G8T8C9-F1
#
_entry.id   AF-G8T8C9-F1
#
_cell.length_a   1.000
_cell.length_b   1.000
_cell.length_c   1.000
_cell.angle_alpha   90.00
_cell.angle_beta   90.00
_cell.angle_gamma   90.00
#
_symmetry.space_group_name_H-M   'P 1'
#
loop_
_entity.id
_entity.type
_entity.pdbx_description
1 polymer ?
#
loop_
_entity_poly.entity_id
_entity_poly.type
_entity_poly.pdbx_seq_one_letter_code
_entity_poly.pdbx_strand_id
1 'polypeptide(L)'
;MKRISRISLFIILFCIPFEKIRAQFITDSLSNRLLRQDLPPGERITTMALLAKSKAITDTKNAIRIAENALLLCEQLQQDPSRYKSFVYSTLVYLRYVNNNMDLAQKAADGAIWYAYRTTDRRIKGIAWFRKGWIQDITGEPHEAQATYLQALKFLEGTKAYSYESFVYYYLAGNYGSRNDLPNQKKYAQLCLQTARQSGDADNLVLAYDGMALFYLNVYIHAPL
;
A
#
# COMPACT_ATOMS: atom_id res chain seq x y z
N MET A 1 26.71 28.41 34.47
CA MET A 1 25.35 27.95 34.10
C MET A 1 24.54 29.13 33.58
N LYS A 2 24.30 29.22 32.26
CA LYS A 2 23.55 30.34 31.66
C LYS A 2 22.07 30.21 31.97
N ARG A 3 21.50 31.26 32.57
CA ARG A 3 20.10 31.37 32.98
C ARG A 3 19.23 31.46 31.72
N ILE A 4 18.53 30.38 31.38
CA ILE A 4 17.58 30.37 30.28
C ILE A 4 16.45 31.35 30.64
N SER A 5 16.27 32.39 29.83
CA SER A 5 15.24 33.40 30.03
C SER A 5 13.85 32.77 29.93
N ARG A 6 12.92 33.17 30.81
CA ARG A 6 11.51 32.70 30.79
C ARG A 6 10.82 32.95 29.43
N ILE A 7 11.31 33.92 28.66
CA ILE A 7 10.83 34.24 27.31
C ILE A 7 11.26 33.16 26.31
N SER A 8 12.49 32.63 26.44
CA SER A 8 12.99 31.54 25.60
C SER A 8 12.22 30.23 25.83
N LEU A 9 11.76 29.99 27.06
CA LEU A 9 10.92 28.82 27.38
C LEU A 9 9.51 28.93 26.78
N PHE A 10 8.96 30.15 26.71
CA PHE A 10 7.64 30.42 26.14
C PHE A 10 7.60 30.27 24.61
N ILE A 11 8.67 30.70 23.92
CA ILE A 11 8.80 30.56 22.46
C ILE A 11 8.92 29.08 22.05
N ILE A 12 9.66 28.26 22.81
CA ILE A 12 9.79 26.83 22.55
C ILE A 12 8.43 26.12 22.70
N LEU A 13 7.58 26.54 23.65
CA LEU A 13 6.26 25.94 23.85
C LEU A 13 5.24 26.32 22.76
N PHE A 14 5.37 27.50 22.14
CA PHE A 14 4.47 27.97 21.09
C PHE A 14 4.87 27.54 19.67
N CYS A 15 6.13 27.15 19.47
CA CYS A 15 6.66 26.67 18.19
C CYS A 15 6.51 25.15 17.98
N ILE A 16 5.86 24.42 18.88
CA ILE A 16 5.47 23.02 18.63
C ILE A 16 4.08 23.08 18.01
N PRO A 17 3.95 23.07 16.66
CA PRO A 17 2.64 22.86 16.09
C PRO A 17 2.15 21.50 16.59
N PHE A 18 0.96 21.48 17.21
CA PHE A 18 0.19 20.27 17.46
C PHE A 18 -0.29 19.72 16.11
N GLU A 19 0.64 19.30 15.26
CA GLU A 19 0.35 18.42 14.13
C GLU A 19 -0.06 17.09 14.76
N LYS A 20 -1.37 16.87 14.91
CA LYS A 20 -1.89 15.54 15.26
C LYS A 20 -1.35 14.57 14.22
N ILE A 21 -0.46 13.69 14.66
CA ILE A 21 0.23 12.69 13.85
C ILE A 21 -0.83 11.84 13.13
N ARG A 22 -1.03 12.09 11.83
CA ARG A 22 -2.12 11.48 11.02
C ARG A 22 -2.07 9.95 11.00
N ALA A 23 -0.89 9.33 11.18
CA ALA A 23 -0.74 7.88 11.23
C ALA A 23 -1.43 7.24 12.46
N GLN A 24 -1.36 7.93 13.61
CA GLN A 24 -2.06 7.48 14.82
C GLN A 24 -3.58 7.60 14.63
N PHE A 25 -4.03 8.67 13.96
CA PHE A 25 -5.44 8.90 13.66
C PHE A 25 -6.09 7.77 12.84
N ILE A 26 -5.41 7.25 11.79
CA ILE A 26 -5.95 6.12 10.99
C ILE A 26 -6.07 4.86 11.86
N THR A 27 -5.02 4.55 12.62
CA THR A 27 -4.99 3.37 13.50
C THR A 27 -6.08 3.44 14.56
N ASP A 28 -6.26 4.59 15.21
CA ASP A 28 -7.30 4.83 16.21
C ASP A 28 -8.69 4.76 15.58
N SER A 29 -8.89 5.35 14.40
CA SER A 29 -10.17 5.31 13.67
C SER A 29 -10.59 3.87 13.34
N LEU A 30 -9.67 3.08 12.79
CA LEU A 30 -9.92 1.67 12.46
C LEU A 30 -10.17 0.83 13.72
N SER A 31 -9.43 1.09 14.80
CA SER A 31 -9.60 0.40 16.08
C SER A 31 -10.97 0.72 16.69
N ASN A 32 -11.38 1.99 16.69
CA ASN A 32 -12.69 2.42 17.17
C ASN A 32 -13.84 1.83 16.32
N ARG A 33 -13.67 1.71 15.00
CA ARG A 33 -14.65 1.06 14.13
C ARG A 33 -14.86 -0.41 14.49
N LEU A 34 -13.82 -1.13 14.93
CA LEU A 34 -13.93 -2.53 15.33
C LEU A 34 -14.65 -2.74 16.67
N LEU A 35 -14.76 -1.70 17.52
CA LEU A 35 -15.52 -1.77 18.77
C LEU A 35 -17.03 -1.82 18.54
N ARG A 36 -17.50 -1.41 17.36
CA ARG A 36 -18.92 -1.50 16.99
C ARG A 36 -19.34 -2.95 16.89
N GLN A 37 -20.35 -3.35 17.66
CA GLN A 37 -20.88 -4.73 17.65
C GLN A 37 -21.71 -5.02 16.40
N ASP A 38 -22.35 -3.99 15.83
CA ASP A 38 -23.22 -4.06 14.65
C ASP A 38 -22.48 -4.07 13.31
N LEU A 39 -21.14 -4.10 13.32
CA LEU A 39 -20.34 -4.09 12.10
C LEU A 39 -20.53 -5.40 11.32
N PRO A 40 -20.95 -5.34 10.04
CA PRO A 40 -21.12 -6.55 9.22
C PRO A 40 -19.84 -7.39 9.15
N PRO A 41 -19.92 -8.73 9.14
CA PRO A 41 -18.73 -9.60 9.20
C PRO A 41 -17.67 -9.28 8.12
N GLY A 42 -18.10 -9.02 6.89
CA GLY A 42 -17.20 -8.64 5.80
C GLY A 42 -16.50 -7.29 6.00
N GLU A 43 -17.21 -6.31 6.56
CA GLU A 43 -16.63 -5.01 6.91
C GLU A 43 -15.65 -5.14 8.07
N ARG A 44 -15.96 -5.99 9.05
CA ARG A 44 -15.06 -6.32 10.16
C ARG A 44 -13.74 -6.89 9.65
N ILE A 45 -13.80 -7.90 8.77
CA ILE A 45 -12.61 -8.50 8.16
C ILE A 45 -11.77 -7.45 7.41
N THR A 46 -12.42 -6.65 6.58
CA THR A 46 -11.74 -5.60 5.80
C THR A 46 -11.10 -4.55 6.71
N THR A 47 -11.80 -4.14 7.77
CA THR A 47 -11.30 -3.18 8.76
C THR A 47 -10.11 -3.75 9.54
N MET A 48 -10.14 -5.04 9.90
CA MET A 48 -9.00 -5.72 10.53
C MET A 48 -7.78 -5.74 9.60
N ALA A 49 -7.95 -6.06 8.32
CA ALA A 49 -6.84 -6.03 7.36
C ALA A 49 -6.24 -4.62 7.18
N LEU A 50 -7.09 -3.58 7.12
CA LEU A 50 -6.62 -2.20 7.07
C LEU A 50 -5.89 -1.78 8.35
N LEU A 51 -6.38 -2.20 9.52
CA LEU A 51 -5.73 -1.93 10.81
C LEU A 51 -4.37 -2.64 10.90
N ALA A 52 -4.30 -3.89 10.41
CA ALA A 52 -3.05 -4.61 10.32
C ALA A 52 -2.05 -3.85 9.43
N LYS A 53 -2.47 -3.36 8.25
CA LYS A 53 -1.64 -2.53 7.38
C LYS A 53 -1.13 -1.27 8.08
N SER A 54 -1.98 -0.55 8.83
CA SER A 54 -1.56 0.70 9.50
C SER A 54 -0.55 0.45 10.63
N LYS A 55 -0.54 -0.76 11.20
CA LYS A 55 0.41 -1.20 12.23
C LYS A 55 1.65 -1.90 11.68
N ALA A 56 1.80 -1.99 10.36
CA ALA A 56 2.84 -2.80 9.73
C ALA A 56 4.26 -2.48 10.22
N ILE A 57 4.58 -1.20 10.41
CA ILE A 57 5.91 -0.73 10.82
C ILE A 57 6.03 -0.58 12.34
N THR A 58 4.96 -0.13 13.01
CA THR A 58 5.01 0.20 14.44
C THR A 58 4.81 -1.00 15.35
N ASP A 59 4.11 -2.03 14.89
CA ASP A 59 3.81 -3.25 15.66
C ASP A 59 3.53 -4.44 14.71
N THR A 60 4.56 -4.85 13.96
CA THR A 60 4.44 -5.85 12.88
C THR A 60 3.90 -7.20 13.37
N LYS A 61 4.34 -7.66 14.55
CA LYS A 61 3.90 -8.95 15.11
C LYS A 61 2.39 -8.94 15.39
N ASN A 62 1.89 -7.87 15.99
CA ASN A 62 0.46 -7.72 16.24
C ASN A 62 -0.33 -7.50 14.95
N ALA A 63 0.20 -6.72 14.00
CA ALA A 63 -0.40 -6.56 12.68
C ALA A 63 -0.62 -7.91 11.99
N ILE A 64 0.38 -8.78 11.98
CA ILE A 64 0.26 -10.13 11.43
C ILE A 64 -0.85 -10.90 12.14
N ARG A 65 -0.88 -10.91 13.48
CA ARG A 65 -1.91 -11.60 14.27
C ARG A 65 -3.32 -11.08 13.96
N ILE A 66 -3.48 -9.76 13.79
CA ILE A 66 -4.76 -9.15 13.41
C ILE A 66 -5.20 -9.66 12.03
N ALA A 67 -4.28 -9.70 11.05
CA ALA A 67 -4.59 -10.21 9.72
C ALA A 67 -4.89 -11.72 9.71
N GLU A 68 -4.19 -12.52 10.50
CA GLU A 68 -4.48 -13.96 10.67
C GLU A 68 -5.85 -14.20 11.30
N ASN A 69 -6.20 -13.43 12.33
CA ASN A 69 -7.54 -13.48 12.92
C ASN A 69 -8.63 -13.07 11.90
N ALA A 70 -8.32 -12.14 10.99
CA ALA A 70 -9.23 -11.77 9.91
C ALA A 70 -9.43 -12.94 8.91
N LEU A 71 -8.39 -13.75 8.64
CA LEU A 71 -8.54 -14.99 7.87
C LEU A 71 -9.40 -16.02 8.59
N LEU A 72 -9.21 -16.23 9.90
CA LEU A 72 -10.05 -17.15 10.67
C LEU A 72 -11.52 -16.74 10.63
N LEU A 73 -11.80 -15.44 10.72
CA LEU A 73 -13.16 -14.92 10.58
C LEU A 73 -13.74 -15.13 9.18
N CYS A 74 -12.91 -15.14 8.13
CA CYS A 74 -13.36 -15.51 6.77
C CYS A 74 -13.92 -16.93 6.72
N GLU A 75 -13.35 -17.88 7.49
CA GLU A 75 -13.81 -19.28 7.51
C GLU A 75 -15.18 -19.44 8.17
N GLN A 76 -15.63 -18.45 8.92
CA GLN A 76 -16.94 -18.45 9.61
C GLN A 76 -18.05 -17.82 8.75
N LEU A 77 -17.72 -17.30 7.56
CA LEU A 77 -18.72 -16.72 6.68
C LEU A 77 -19.54 -17.81 5.98
N GLN A 78 -20.86 -17.63 5.96
CA GLN A 78 -21.79 -18.52 5.25
C GLN A 78 -21.70 -18.37 3.72
N GLN A 79 -21.33 -17.18 3.25
CA GLN A 79 -21.18 -16.85 1.83
C GLN A 79 -19.72 -16.97 1.40
N ASP A 80 -19.48 -17.07 0.08
CA ASP A 80 -18.14 -17.18 -0.49
C ASP A 80 -17.19 -16.07 0.04
N PRO A 81 -16.16 -16.43 0.83
CA PRO A 81 -15.27 -15.47 1.46
C PRO A 81 -14.11 -15.04 0.54
N SER A 82 -14.06 -15.51 -0.71
CA SER A 82 -12.90 -15.36 -1.61
C SER A 82 -12.40 -13.92 -1.74
N ARG A 83 -13.30 -12.93 -1.86
CA ARG A 83 -12.89 -11.52 -1.95
C ARG A 83 -12.16 -11.03 -0.69
N TYR A 84 -12.60 -11.49 0.48
CA TYR A 84 -12.00 -11.08 1.75
C TYR A 84 -10.70 -11.82 1.99
N LYS A 85 -10.65 -13.14 1.74
CA LYS A 85 -9.41 -13.92 1.83
C LYS A 85 -8.34 -13.33 0.92
N SER A 86 -8.66 -13.04 -0.34
CA SER A 86 -7.72 -12.42 -1.27
C SER A 86 -7.17 -11.08 -0.76
N PHE A 87 -8.03 -10.23 -0.19
CA PHE A 87 -7.61 -8.95 0.40
C PHE A 87 -6.71 -9.12 1.64
N VAL A 88 -7.05 -10.04 2.53
CA VAL A 88 -6.27 -10.31 3.74
C VAL A 88 -4.92 -10.93 3.39
N TYR A 89 -4.86 -11.90 2.47
CA TYR A 89 -3.61 -12.44 1.95
C TYR A 89 -2.75 -11.34 1.29
N SER A 90 -3.34 -10.47 0.49
CA SER A 90 -2.65 -9.31 -0.10
C SER A 90 -2.07 -8.35 0.96
N THR A 91 -2.69 -8.29 2.14
CA THR A 91 -2.17 -7.53 3.28
C THR A 91 -1.00 -8.28 3.92
N LEU A 92 -1.15 -9.59 4.15
CA LEU A 92 -0.10 -10.44 4.71
C LEU A 92 1.18 -10.45 3.88
N VAL A 93 1.10 -10.33 2.54
CA VAL A 93 2.28 -10.17 1.67
C VAL A 93 3.21 -9.08 2.21
N TYR A 94 2.68 -7.88 2.44
CA TYR A 94 3.47 -6.75 2.93
C TYR A 94 3.92 -6.94 4.39
N LEU A 95 3.04 -7.44 5.25
CA LEU A 95 3.37 -7.66 6.66
C LEU A 95 4.49 -8.68 6.86
N ARG A 96 4.47 -9.76 6.07
CA ARG A 96 5.50 -10.81 6.11
C ARG A 96 6.83 -10.33 5.56
N TYR A 97 6.80 -9.52 4.50
CA TYR A 97 7.99 -8.84 4.01
C TYR A 97 8.60 -7.93 5.09
N VAL A 98 7.81 -7.05 5.71
CA VAL A 98 8.29 -6.17 6.79
C VAL A 98 8.84 -6.98 7.98
N ASN A 99 8.26 -8.15 8.24
CA ASN A 99 8.74 -9.09 9.24
C ASN A 99 9.92 -9.97 8.76
N ASN A 100 10.60 -9.60 7.67
CA ASN A 100 11.75 -10.29 7.10
C ASN A 100 11.51 -11.79 6.83
N ASN A 101 10.28 -12.17 6.46
CA ASN A 101 9.94 -13.55 6.15
C ASN A 101 9.42 -13.65 4.70
N MET A 102 10.36 -13.77 3.77
CA MET A 102 10.07 -13.75 2.35
C MET A 102 9.30 -15.00 1.88
N ASP A 103 9.59 -16.16 2.46
CA ASP A 103 8.87 -17.41 2.15
C ASP A 103 7.38 -17.30 2.48
N LEU A 104 7.04 -16.70 3.64
CA LEU A 104 5.64 -16.46 4.01
C LEU A 104 5.02 -15.33 3.19
N ALA A 105 5.80 -14.34 2.74
CA ALA A 105 5.32 -13.30 1.84
C ALA A 105 4.93 -13.89 0.47
N GLN A 106 5.76 -14.77 -0.09
CA GLN A 106 5.48 -15.49 -1.33
C GLN A 106 4.24 -16.37 -1.20
N LYS A 107 4.14 -17.19 -0.15
CA LYS A 107 2.94 -18.01 0.11
C LYS A 107 1.68 -17.16 0.27
N ALA A 108 1.80 -15.98 0.88
CA ALA A 108 0.68 -15.05 0.97
C ALA A 108 0.30 -14.47 -0.39
N ALA A 109 1.26 -14.21 -1.29
CA ALA A 109 0.97 -13.75 -2.64
C ALA A 109 0.26 -14.83 -3.47
N ASP A 110 0.69 -16.08 -3.35
CA ASP A 110 0.03 -17.21 -4.00
C ASP A 110 -1.40 -17.38 -3.49
N GLY A 111 -1.61 -17.28 -2.17
CA GLY A 111 -2.93 -17.29 -1.56
C GLY A 111 -3.81 -16.13 -2.05
N ALA A 112 -3.26 -14.92 -2.14
CA ALA A 112 -3.98 -13.75 -2.62
C ALA A 112 -4.50 -13.96 -4.06
N ILE A 113 -3.64 -14.48 -4.95
CA ILE A 113 -3.97 -14.78 -6.34
C ILE A 113 -4.98 -15.92 -6.45
N TRP A 114 -4.78 -16.99 -5.67
CA TRP A 114 -5.69 -18.14 -5.65
C TRP A 114 -7.13 -17.73 -5.35
N TYR A 115 -7.34 -16.91 -4.32
CA TYR A 115 -8.67 -16.40 -3.99
C TYR A 115 -9.14 -15.29 -4.94
N ALA A 116 -8.23 -14.51 -5.53
CA ALA A 116 -8.59 -13.51 -6.54
C ALA A 116 -9.27 -14.14 -7.77
N TYR A 117 -8.85 -15.34 -8.18
CA TYR A 117 -9.49 -16.06 -9.28
C TYR A 117 -10.93 -16.51 -8.99
N ARG A 118 -11.31 -16.59 -7.71
CA ARG A 118 -12.64 -17.06 -7.28
C ARG A 118 -13.64 -15.94 -7.03
N THR A 119 -13.19 -14.70 -6.97
CA THR A 119 -14.09 -13.56 -6.84
C THR A 119 -14.38 -12.90 -8.19
N THR A 120 -15.48 -12.16 -8.29
CA THR A 120 -15.78 -11.26 -9.41
C THR A 120 -15.36 -9.81 -9.11
N ASP A 121 -14.91 -9.51 -7.88
CA ASP A 121 -14.51 -8.16 -7.47
C ASP A 121 -13.21 -7.74 -8.18
N ARG A 122 -13.35 -6.89 -9.20
CA ARG A 122 -12.24 -6.37 -10.00
C ARG A 122 -11.21 -5.64 -9.13
N ARG A 123 -11.64 -4.85 -8.14
CA ARG A 123 -10.72 -4.13 -7.27
C ARG A 123 -9.83 -5.11 -6.49
N ILE A 124 -10.43 -6.15 -5.92
CA ILE A 124 -9.68 -7.17 -5.17
C ILE A 124 -8.72 -7.94 -6.08
N LYS A 125 -9.15 -8.31 -7.29
CA LYS A 125 -8.26 -8.91 -8.29
C LYS A 125 -7.04 -8.03 -8.53
N GLY A 126 -7.28 -6.75 -8.82
CA GLY A 126 -6.21 -5.78 -9.06
C GLY A 126 -5.22 -5.67 -7.91
N ILE A 127 -5.70 -5.64 -6.67
CA ILE A 127 -4.86 -5.60 -5.46
C ILE A 127 -3.98 -6.86 -5.35
N ALA A 128 -4.54 -8.04 -5.60
CA ALA A 128 -3.79 -9.29 -5.55
C ALA A 128 -2.71 -9.36 -6.65
N TRP A 129 -3.04 -8.96 -7.88
CA TRP A 129 -2.09 -8.87 -8.98
C TRP A 129 -0.98 -7.86 -8.69
N PHE A 130 -1.30 -6.70 -8.13
CA PHE A 130 -0.29 -5.74 -7.67
C PHE A 130 0.68 -6.38 -6.68
N ARG A 131 0.18 -7.09 -5.66
CA ARG A 131 1.03 -7.72 -4.64
C ARG A 131 1.91 -8.83 -5.21
N LYS A 132 1.41 -9.60 -6.18
CA LYS A 132 2.25 -10.55 -6.92
C LYS A 132 3.38 -9.83 -7.64
N GLY A 133 3.09 -8.76 -8.38
CA GLY A 133 4.10 -8.02 -9.14
C GLY A 133 5.15 -7.41 -8.23
N TRP A 134 4.72 -6.89 -7.09
CA TRP A 134 5.61 -6.34 -6.08
C TRP A 134 6.55 -7.39 -5.50
N ILE A 135 6.07 -8.61 -5.26
CA ILE A 135 6.92 -9.72 -4.84
C ILE A 135 7.95 -10.07 -5.93
N GLN A 136 7.53 -10.16 -7.18
CA GLN A 136 8.42 -10.43 -8.32
C GLN A 136 9.52 -9.38 -8.45
N ASP A 137 9.20 -8.09 -8.31
CA ASP A 137 10.19 -7.01 -8.33
C ASP A 137 11.25 -7.21 -7.23
N ILE A 138 10.83 -7.44 -5.99
CA ILE A 138 11.78 -7.54 -4.87
C ILE A 138 12.55 -8.87 -4.84
N THR A 139 12.10 -9.91 -5.56
CA THR A 139 12.85 -11.15 -5.78
C THR A 139 13.76 -11.13 -7.00
N GLY A 140 13.82 -10.02 -7.74
CA GLY A 140 14.71 -9.89 -8.90
C GLY A 140 14.13 -10.41 -10.22
N GLU A 141 12.79 -10.40 -10.36
CA GLU A 141 12.05 -10.77 -11.58
C GLU A 141 11.34 -9.55 -12.22
N PRO A 142 12.07 -8.47 -12.59
CA PRO A 142 11.44 -7.21 -13.02
C PRO A 142 10.71 -7.29 -14.38
N HIS A 143 11.06 -8.25 -15.25
CA HIS A 143 10.35 -8.46 -16.52
C HIS A 143 8.96 -9.04 -16.29
N GLU A 144 8.87 -10.05 -15.43
CA GLU A 144 7.64 -10.71 -15.01
C GLU A 144 6.76 -9.75 -14.20
N ALA A 145 7.39 -8.97 -13.30
CA ALA A 145 6.70 -7.97 -12.50
C ALA A 145 5.99 -6.93 -13.37
N GLN A 146 6.65 -6.41 -14.42
CA GLN A 146 6.03 -5.44 -15.34
C GLN A 146 4.75 -6.00 -15.99
N ALA A 147 4.78 -7.24 -16.50
CA ALA A 147 3.60 -7.88 -17.08
C ALA A 147 2.48 -8.06 -16.04
N THR A 148 2.85 -8.45 -14.81
CA THR A 148 1.95 -8.60 -13.68
C THR A 148 1.32 -7.27 -13.25
N TYR A 149 2.06 -6.17 -13.25
CA TYR A 149 1.54 -4.83 -12.96
C TYR A 149 0.56 -4.33 -14.04
N LEU A 150 0.86 -4.55 -15.31
CA LEU A 150 -0.08 -4.24 -16.40
C LEU A 150 -1.38 -5.06 -16.25
N GLN A 151 -1.28 -6.32 -15.80
CA GLN A 151 -2.45 -7.13 -15.48
C GLN A 151 -3.22 -6.58 -14.26
N ALA A 152 -2.54 -6.07 -13.25
CA ALA A 152 -3.17 -5.40 -12.11
C ALA A 152 -3.98 -4.18 -12.56
N LEU A 153 -3.45 -3.35 -13.46
CA LEU A 153 -4.15 -2.18 -13.99
C LEU A 153 -5.44 -2.54 -14.72
N LYS A 154 -5.46 -3.59 -15.56
CA LYS A 154 -6.70 -4.03 -16.23
C LYS A 154 -7.84 -4.29 -15.25
N PHE A 155 -7.52 -4.72 -14.03
CA PHE A 155 -8.51 -4.94 -12.98
C PHE A 155 -8.80 -3.68 -12.16
N LEU A 156 -7.80 -2.83 -11.87
CA LEU A 156 -7.98 -1.64 -11.04
C LEU A 156 -8.65 -0.48 -11.79
N GLU A 157 -8.40 -0.31 -13.07
CA GLU A 157 -8.92 0.83 -13.84
C GLU A 157 -10.46 0.91 -13.80
N GLY A 158 -10.95 2.08 -13.42
CA GLY A 158 -12.39 2.36 -13.25
C GLY A 158 -12.99 1.88 -11.92
N THR A 159 -12.20 1.24 -11.05
CA THR A 159 -12.67 0.80 -9.72
C THR A 159 -12.58 1.88 -8.65
N LYS A 160 -11.94 3.02 -8.96
CA LYS A 160 -11.63 4.12 -8.02
C LYS A 160 -10.72 3.67 -6.87
N ALA A 161 -9.93 2.63 -7.09
CA ALA A 161 -8.94 2.15 -6.14
C ALA A 161 -7.64 2.96 -6.27
N TYR A 162 -7.77 4.28 -6.23
CA TYR A 162 -6.73 5.21 -6.64
C TYR A 162 -5.41 5.03 -5.91
N SER A 163 -5.42 4.64 -4.63
CA SER A 163 -4.19 4.31 -3.90
C SER A 163 -3.41 3.16 -4.53
N TYR A 164 -4.11 2.10 -4.96
CA TYR A 164 -3.49 0.95 -5.59
C TYR A 164 -3.12 1.21 -7.04
N GLU A 165 -3.94 1.97 -7.77
CA GLU A 165 -3.58 2.44 -9.12
C GLU A 165 -2.28 3.27 -9.07
N SER A 166 -2.16 4.18 -8.10
CA SER A 166 -0.97 5.00 -7.87
C SER A 166 0.26 4.14 -7.57
N PHE A 167 0.16 3.13 -6.68
CA PHE A 167 1.27 2.20 -6.44
C PHE A 167 1.69 1.48 -7.72
N VAL A 168 0.74 0.92 -8.48
CA VAL A 168 1.07 0.19 -9.70
C VAL A 168 1.77 1.09 -10.73
N TYR A 169 1.28 2.33 -10.90
CA TYR A 169 1.93 3.30 -11.78
C TYR A 169 3.33 3.70 -11.31
N TYR A 170 3.56 3.82 -10.00
CA TYR A 170 4.89 4.09 -9.44
C TYR A 170 5.89 2.97 -9.82
N TYR A 171 5.53 1.70 -9.61
CA TYR A 171 6.41 0.58 -9.95
C TYR A 171 6.63 0.43 -11.46
N LEU A 172 5.60 0.70 -12.28
CA LEU A 172 5.78 0.74 -13.74
C LEU A 172 6.74 1.84 -14.15
N ALA A 173 6.63 3.06 -13.59
CA ALA A 173 7.55 4.15 -13.89
C ALA A 173 9.00 3.77 -13.56
N GLY A 174 9.25 3.17 -12.39
CA GLY A 174 10.57 2.67 -12.00
C GLY A 174 11.11 1.60 -12.97
N ASN A 175 10.27 0.62 -13.35
CA ASN A 175 10.65 -0.45 -14.27
C ASN A 175 10.99 0.05 -15.70
N TYR A 176 10.29 1.06 -16.21
CA TYR A 176 10.66 1.68 -17.48
C TYR A 176 11.90 2.57 -17.36
N GLY A 177 12.03 3.29 -16.23
CA GLY A 177 13.20 4.12 -15.95
C GLY A 177 14.50 3.34 -15.86
N SER A 178 14.50 2.15 -15.25
CA SER A 178 15.69 1.29 -15.16
C SER A 178 16.18 0.77 -16.52
N ARG A 179 15.34 0.88 -17.57
CA ARG A 179 15.66 0.50 -18.95
C ARG A 179 15.85 1.70 -19.87
N ASN A 180 15.93 2.91 -19.32
CA ASN A 180 16.04 4.18 -20.05
C ASN A 180 14.88 4.42 -21.04
N ASP A 181 13.71 3.82 -20.81
CA ASP A 181 12.48 4.14 -21.54
C ASP A 181 11.84 5.38 -20.92
N LEU A 182 12.46 6.53 -21.18
CA LEU A 182 12.04 7.83 -20.66
C LEU A 182 10.59 8.20 -21.05
N PRO A 183 10.11 7.93 -22.29
CA PRO A 183 8.71 8.19 -22.63
C PRO A 183 7.70 7.43 -21.74
N ASN A 184 7.91 6.13 -21.52
CA ASN A 184 7.01 5.36 -20.66
C ASN A 184 7.20 5.68 -19.18
N GLN A 185 8.44 5.93 -18.72
CA GLN A 185 8.70 6.41 -17.36
C GLN A 185 7.90 7.68 -17.06
N LYS A 186 7.96 8.69 -17.95
CA LYS A 186 7.19 9.94 -17.83
C LYS A 186 5.69 9.67 -17.74
N LYS A 187 5.16 8.87 -18.68
CA LYS A 187 3.73 8.54 -18.74
C LYS A 187 3.24 7.97 -17.41
N TYR A 188 3.93 6.95 -16.89
CA TYR A 188 3.49 6.28 -15.66
C TYR A 188 3.75 7.13 -14.41
N ALA A 189 4.81 7.93 -14.36
CA ALA A 189 5.03 8.89 -13.27
C ALA A 189 3.90 9.95 -13.21
N GLN A 190 3.45 10.47 -14.35
CA GLN A 190 2.34 11.41 -14.41
C GLN A 190 1.01 10.78 -13.99
N LEU A 191 0.73 9.55 -14.45
CA LEU A 191 -0.46 8.80 -14.04
C LEU A 191 -0.44 8.49 -12.54
N CYS A 192 0.72 8.14 -11.99
CA CYS A 192 0.92 7.94 -10.55
C CYS A 192 0.55 9.20 -9.75
N LEU A 193 1.01 10.38 -10.18
CA LEU A 193 0.67 11.66 -9.55
C LEU A 193 -0.81 12.02 -9.67
N GLN A 194 -1.42 11.75 -10.82
CA GLN A 194 -2.84 11.99 -11.01
C GLN A 194 -3.68 11.15 -10.05
N THR A 195 -3.43 9.83 -9.96
CA THR A 195 -4.20 8.94 -9.07
C THR A 195 -3.84 9.14 -7.60
N ALA A 196 -2.60 9.49 -7.25
CA ALA A 196 -2.23 9.86 -5.88
C ALA A 196 -3.02 11.08 -5.38
N ARG A 197 -3.24 12.09 -6.23
CA ARG A 197 -4.09 13.24 -5.88
C ARG A 197 -5.54 12.83 -5.64
N GLN A 198 -6.04 11.87 -6.41
CA GLN A 198 -7.41 11.35 -6.27
C GLN A 198 -7.57 10.45 -5.04
N SER A 199 -6.52 9.77 -4.57
CA SER A 199 -6.59 8.90 -3.39
C SER A 199 -6.72 9.68 -2.08
N GLY A 200 -6.21 10.92 -2.04
CA GLY A 200 -6.13 11.72 -0.80
C GLY A 200 -5.14 11.16 0.23
N ASP A 201 -4.34 10.16 -0.15
CA ASP A 201 -3.34 9.51 0.69
C ASP A 201 -1.99 10.21 0.52
N ALA A 202 -1.45 10.69 1.64
CA ALA A 202 -0.18 11.41 1.66
C ALA A 202 1.00 10.52 1.26
N ASP A 203 0.98 9.23 1.59
CA ASP A 203 2.04 8.29 1.24
C ASP A 203 2.06 8.07 -0.29
N ASN A 204 0.88 8.00 -0.92
CA ASN A 204 0.80 7.94 -2.38
C ASN A 204 1.32 9.22 -3.03
N LEU A 205 1.04 10.40 -2.47
CA LEU A 205 1.57 11.66 -2.98
C LEU A 205 3.09 11.74 -2.90
N VAL A 206 3.68 11.28 -1.79
CA VAL A 206 5.14 11.23 -1.63
C VAL A 206 5.76 10.34 -2.71
N LEU A 207 5.25 9.11 -2.90
CA LEU A 207 5.75 8.20 -3.92
C LEU A 207 5.57 8.76 -5.34
N ALA A 208 4.47 9.44 -5.62
CA ALA A 208 4.26 10.03 -6.93
C ALA A 208 5.26 11.16 -7.22
N TYR A 209 5.57 12.01 -6.24
CA TYR A 209 6.60 13.03 -6.39
C TYR A 209 7.99 12.42 -6.54
N ASP A 210 8.29 11.34 -5.81
CA ASP A 210 9.54 10.58 -5.98
C ASP A 210 9.66 10.02 -7.41
N GLY A 211 8.60 9.39 -7.94
CA GLY A 211 8.58 8.90 -9.32
C GLY A 211 8.80 10.00 -10.37
N MET A 212 8.23 11.19 -10.15
CA MET A 212 8.48 12.37 -11.01
C MET A 212 9.92 12.87 -10.88
N ALA A 213 10.48 12.91 -9.66
CA ALA A 213 11.86 13.32 -9.43
C ALA A 213 12.85 12.36 -10.11
N LEU A 214 12.64 11.05 -9.98
CA LEU A 214 13.42 10.02 -10.66
C LEU A 214 13.37 10.17 -12.18
N PHE A 215 12.22 10.51 -12.74
CA PHE A 215 12.12 10.80 -14.17
C PHE A 215 13.01 11.99 -14.57
N TYR A 216 12.90 13.14 -13.88
CA TYR A 216 13.72 14.31 -14.22
C TYR A 216 15.23 14.05 -14.05
N LEU A 217 15.61 13.29 -13.02
CA LEU A 217 16.99 12.88 -12.82
C LEU A 217 17.49 12.02 -14.00
N ASN A 218 16.71 11.04 -14.44
CA ASN A 218 17.06 10.20 -15.59
C ASN A 218 17.15 11.01 -16.89
N VAL A 219 16.26 11.98 -17.11
CA VAL A 219 16.40 12.90 -18.26
C VAL A 219 17.71 13.66 -18.18
N TYR A 220 18.06 14.23 -17.03
CA TYR A 220 19.32 14.96 -16.85
C TYR A 220 20.55 14.08 -17.12
N ILE A 221 20.53 12.83 -16.68
CA ILE A 221 21.65 11.89 -16.87
C ILE A 221 21.77 11.43 -18.34
N HIS A 222 20.65 11.14 -19.00
CA HIS A 222 20.65 10.46 -20.31
C HIS A 222 20.38 11.37 -21.51
N ALA A 223 19.96 12.61 -21.28
CA ALA A 223 19.86 13.65 -22.30
C ALA A 223 20.83 14.79 -21.93
N PRO A 224 22.14 14.64 -22.21
CA PRO A 224 23.05 15.76 -22.06
C PRO A 224 22.60 16.89 -23.00
N LEU A 225 22.47 18.09 -22.43
CA LEU A 225 22.22 19.34 -23.16
C LEU A 225 23.29 19.59 -24.22
#